data_AF-A0A519MAI5-F1
#
_entry.id   AF-A0A519MAI5-F1
#
_cell.length_a   1.000
_cell.length_b   1.000
_cell.length_c   1.000
_cell.angle_alpha   90.00
_cell.angle_beta   90.00
_cell.angle_gamma   90.00
#
_symmetry.space_group_name_H-M   'P 1'
#
loop_
_entity.id
_entity.type
_entity.pdbx_description
1 polymer ?
#
loop_
_entity_poly.entity_id
_entity_poly.type
_entity_poly.pdbx_seq_one_letter_code
_entity_poly.pdbx_strand_id
1 'polypeptide(L)'
;MSNLLRTRVEIEQQQSSQALLTTMNHRQDLQLKMQSTVEGLSVAAITYYIVGLVSYLAKGAQKLGWPLSAETTAAIAIPLVALAVWWSLRRLHHRIFKKHGESGA
;
A
#
# COMPACT_ATOMS: atom_id res chain seq x y z
N MET A 1 -53.42 -26.10 -1.36
CA MET A 1 -52.92 -25.19 -2.42
C MET A 1 -52.10 -24.08 -1.77
N SER A 2 -50.98 -24.44 -1.14
CA SER A 2 -50.17 -23.52 -0.32
C SER A 2 -48.67 -23.88 -0.37
N ASN A 3 -48.26 -24.67 -1.36
CA ASN A 3 -46.86 -25.02 -1.61
C ASN A 3 -46.23 -24.21 -2.76
N LEU A 4 -46.97 -23.33 -3.41
CA LEU A 4 -46.48 -22.53 -4.55
C LEU A 4 -46.11 -21.08 -4.20
N LEU A 5 -46.46 -20.58 -3.01
CA LEU A 5 -46.06 -19.24 -2.55
C LEU A 5 -44.70 -19.21 -1.84
N ARG A 6 -44.16 -20.37 -1.46
CA ARG A 6 -42.84 -20.47 -0.82
C ARG A 6 -41.70 -20.35 -1.82
N THR A 7 -41.92 -20.80 -3.06
CA THR A 7 -40.93 -20.77 -4.14
C THR A 7 -40.77 -19.38 -4.76
N ARG A 8 -41.79 -18.52 -4.70
CA ARG A 8 -41.69 -17.12 -5.20
C ARG A 8 -40.88 -16.22 -4.27
N VAL A 9 -40.81 -16.54 -2.98
CA VAL A 9 -40.03 -15.78 -1.98
C VAL A 9 -38.57 -16.23 -1.90
N GLU A 10 -38.24 -17.43 -2.39
CA GLU A 10 -36.87 -17.93 -2.43
C GLU A 10 -36.07 -17.42 -3.65
N ILE A 11 -36.75 -16.78 -4.62
CA ILE A 11 -36.14 -16.29 -5.87
C ILE A 11 -35.64 -14.83 -5.76
N GLU A 12 -36.16 -14.00 -4.84
CA GLU A 12 -35.63 -12.64 -4.61
C GLU A 12 -34.35 -12.65 -3.75
N GLN A 13 -34.14 -13.70 -2.96
CA GLN A 13 -33.01 -13.76 -2.02
C GLN A 13 -31.67 -14.08 -2.71
N GLN A 14 -31.70 -14.77 -3.86
CA GLN A 14 -30.51 -15.02 -4.67
C GLN A 14 -30.09 -13.79 -5.51
N GLN A 15 -31.05 -12.96 -5.94
CA GLN A 15 -30.76 -11.71 -6.66
C GLN A 15 -30.18 -10.64 -5.74
N SER A 16 -30.63 -10.57 -4.48
CA SER A 16 -30.07 -9.67 -3.46
C SER A 16 -28.58 -9.98 -3.19
N SER A 17 -28.19 -11.26 -3.18
CA SER A 17 -26.79 -11.68 -3.01
C SER A 17 -25.90 -11.32 -4.20
N GLN A 18 -26.39 -11.49 -5.44
CA GLN A 18 -25.67 -11.03 -6.64
C GLN A 18 -25.57 -9.51 -6.75
N ALA A 19 -26.62 -8.78 -6.33
CA ALA A 19 -26.62 -7.32 -6.24
C ALA A 19 -25.64 -6.80 -5.17
N LEU A 20 -25.54 -7.49 -4.02
CA LEU A 20 -24.56 -7.18 -2.99
C LEU A 20 -23.12 -7.44 -3.44
N LEU A 21 -22.86 -8.54 -4.17
CA LEU A 21 -21.54 -8.85 -4.73
C LEU A 21 -21.14 -7.85 -5.83
N THR A 22 -22.08 -7.42 -6.68
CA THR A 22 -21.81 -6.38 -7.69
C THR A 22 -21.59 -5.00 -7.07
N THR A 23 -22.34 -4.65 -6.02
CA THR A 23 -22.15 -3.38 -5.29
C THR A 23 -20.87 -3.39 -4.44
N MET A 24 -20.45 -4.54 -3.90
CA MET A 24 -19.13 -4.73 -3.25
C MET A 24 -17.98 -4.53 -4.22
N ASN A 25 -18.03 -5.15 -5.42
CA ASN A 25 -16.99 -5.01 -6.43
C ASN A 25 -16.75 -3.54 -6.79
N HIS A 26 -17.81 -2.74 -6.94
CA HIS A 26 -17.67 -1.32 -7.27
C HIS A 26 -17.05 -0.49 -6.13
N ARG A 27 -17.40 -0.79 -4.87
CA ARG A 27 -16.81 -0.11 -3.70
C ARG A 27 -15.38 -0.56 -3.40
N GLN A 28 -15.03 -1.81 -3.71
CA GLN A 28 -13.66 -2.31 -3.58
C GLN A 28 -12.72 -1.62 -4.57
N ASP A 29 -13.16 -1.41 -5.81
CA ASP A 29 -12.33 -0.74 -6.82
C ASP A 29 -12.02 0.72 -6.45
N LEU A 30 -13.00 1.44 -5.90
CA LEU A 30 -12.80 2.79 -5.35
C LEU A 30 -11.92 2.79 -4.09
N GLN A 31 -12.05 1.79 -3.22
CA GLN A 31 -11.18 1.63 -2.04
C GLN A 31 -9.73 1.30 -2.42
N LEU A 32 -9.51 0.50 -3.46
CA LEU A 32 -8.18 0.20 -4.01
C LEU A 32 -7.53 1.45 -4.60
N LYS A 33 -8.28 2.32 -5.28
CA LYS A 33 -7.78 3.59 -5.81
C LYS A 33 -7.38 4.58 -4.72
N MET A 34 -8.19 4.67 -3.65
CA MET A 34 -7.87 5.47 -2.47
C MET A 34 -6.62 4.95 -1.75
N GLN A 35 -6.52 3.63 -1.53
CA GLN A 35 -5.33 3.01 -0.92
C GLN A 35 -4.07 3.23 -1.76
N SER A 36 -4.15 3.05 -3.08
CA SER A 36 -3.05 3.34 -4.01
C SER A 36 -2.54 4.78 -3.89
N THR A 37 -3.44 5.75 -3.64
CA THR A 37 -3.07 7.16 -3.48
C THR A 37 -2.36 7.39 -2.14
N VAL A 38 -2.82 6.73 -1.08
CA VAL A 38 -2.19 6.79 0.26
C VAL A 38 -0.83 6.06 0.27
N GLU A 39 -0.68 5.00 -0.52
CA GLU A 39 0.60 4.29 -0.68
C GLU A 39 1.69 5.22 -1.26
N GLY A 40 1.37 6.00 -2.29
CA GLY A 40 2.29 6.99 -2.86
C GLY A 40 2.69 8.08 -1.86
N LEU A 41 1.73 8.54 -1.04
CA LEU A 41 2.00 9.50 0.03
C LEU A 41 2.91 8.91 1.12
N SER A 42 2.75 7.63 1.44
CA SER A 42 3.60 6.94 2.42
C SER A 42 5.07 6.92 1.99
N VAL A 43 5.35 6.77 0.68
CA VAL A 43 6.72 6.80 0.14
C VAL A 43 7.38 8.13 0.44
N ALA A 44 6.68 9.25 0.22
CA ALA A 44 7.20 10.59 0.50
C ALA A 44 7.50 10.77 2.00
N ALA A 45 6.56 10.38 2.87
CA ALA A 45 6.72 10.48 4.32
C ALA A 45 7.90 9.63 4.85
N ILE A 46 7.97 8.37 4.43
CA ILE A 46 9.05 7.44 4.80
C ILE A 46 10.41 7.96 4.31
N THR A 47 10.46 8.42 3.06
CA THR A 47 11.69 8.98 2.47
C THR A 47 12.17 10.19 3.25
N TYR A 48 11.29 11.14 3.58
CA TYR A 48 11.65 12.33 4.36
C TYR A 48 12.23 11.95 5.73
N TYR A 49 11.60 11.01 6.44
CA TYR A 49 12.07 10.58 7.75
C TYR A 49 13.46 9.92 7.67
N ILE A 50 13.66 9.01 6.72
CA ILE A 50 14.96 8.34 6.54
C ILE A 50 16.05 9.34 6.15
N VAL A 51 15.78 10.26 5.22
CA VAL A 51 16.73 11.32 4.85
C VAL A 51 17.10 12.17 6.06
N GLY A 52 16.12 12.52 6.90
CA GLY A 52 16.35 13.26 8.14
C GLY A 52 17.27 12.50 9.11
N LEU A 53 17.05 11.19 9.28
CA LEU A 53 17.91 10.33 10.11
C LEU A 53 19.34 10.25 9.54
N VAL A 54 19.49 10.04 8.24
CA VAL A 54 20.80 10.01 7.57
C VAL A 54 21.53 11.34 7.72
N SER A 55 20.81 12.46 7.59
CA SER A 55 21.37 13.80 7.80
C SER A 55 21.86 13.99 9.23
N TYR A 56 21.11 13.50 10.22
CA TYR A 56 21.50 13.58 11.63
C TYR A 56 22.72 12.72 11.93
N LEU A 57 22.77 11.50 11.37
CA LEU A 57 23.93 10.63 11.43
C LEU A 57 25.16 11.28 10.79
N ALA A 58 25.01 11.93 9.63
CA ALA A 58 26.10 12.64 8.97
C ALA A 58 26.61 13.83 9.81
N LYS A 59 25.71 14.58 10.48
CA LYS A 59 26.11 15.63 11.44
C LYS A 59 26.92 15.07 12.61
N GLY A 60 26.54 13.90 13.13
CA GLY A 60 27.30 13.20 14.17
C GLY A 60 28.67 12.73 13.65
N ALA A 61 28.70 12.13 12.47
CA ALA A 61 29.90 11.58 11.84
C ALA A 61 30.92 12.65 11.42
N GLN A 62 30.51 13.88 11.13
CA GLN A 62 31.44 14.99 10.91
C GLN A 62 32.38 15.20 12.11
N LYS A 63 31.88 14.99 13.33
CA LYS A 63 32.73 15.05 14.54
C LYS A 63 33.77 13.92 14.62
N LEU A 64 33.57 12.84 13.85
CA LEU A 64 34.48 11.70 13.73
C LEU A 64 35.40 11.78 12.50
N GLY A 65 35.41 12.90 11.76
CA GLY A 65 36.26 13.09 10.59
C GLY A 65 35.61 12.72 9.25
N TRP A 66 34.27 12.64 9.20
CA TRP A 66 33.57 12.45 7.93
C TRP A 66 33.86 13.61 6.95
N PRO A 67 34.29 13.32 5.70
CA PRO A 67 34.83 14.33 4.79
C PRO A 67 33.76 15.22 4.13
N LEU A 68 32.48 14.81 4.16
CA LEU A 68 31.38 15.54 3.53
C LEU A 68 30.57 16.32 4.56
N SER A 69 30.02 17.46 4.15
CA SER A 69 29.04 18.16 4.99
C SER A 69 27.76 17.33 5.11
N ALA A 70 26.97 17.57 6.15
CA ALA A 70 25.70 16.88 6.36
C ALA A 70 24.72 17.21 5.25
N GLU A 71 24.79 18.44 4.73
CA GLU A 71 23.98 18.90 3.60
C GLU A 71 24.33 18.17 2.31
N THR A 72 25.61 17.99 1.99
CA THR A 72 26.03 17.22 0.80
C THR A 72 25.71 15.74 0.94
N THR A 73 25.94 15.17 2.12
CA THR A 73 25.56 13.77 2.41
C THR A 73 24.05 13.58 2.28
N ALA A 74 23.25 14.51 2.80
CA ALA A 74 21.79 14.50 2.66
C ALA A 74 21.34 14.64 1.20
N ALA A 75 21.94 15.57 0.44
CA ALA A 75 21.62 15.79 -0.96
C ALA A 75 21.84 14.55 -1.82
N ILE A 76 22.89 13.78 -1.56
CA ILE A 76 23.17 12.49 -2.22
C ILE A 76 22.24 11.39 -1.70
N ALA A 77 21.95 11.39 -0.40
CA ALA A 77 21.08 10.39 0.23
C ALA A 77 19.62 10.50 -0.25
N ILE A 78 19.11 11.71 -0.53
CA ILE A 78 17.72 11.91 -0.98
C ILE A 78 17.35 11.03 -2.18
N PRO A 79 18.00 11.13 -3.36
CA PRO A 79 17.63 10.31 -4.51
C PRO A 79 17.86 8.82 -4.26
N LEU A 80 18.90 8.47 -3.51
CA LEU A 80 19.28 7.08 -3.25
C LEU A 80 18.28 6.38 -2.32
N VAL A 81 17.88 7.06 -1.24
CA VAL A 81 16.85 6.60 -0.30
C VAL A 81 15.48 6.58 -0.98
N ALA A 82 15.12 7.61 -1.74
CA ALA A 82 13.85 7.65 -2.45
C ALA A 82 13.70 6.46 -3.40
N LEU A 83 14.75 6.17 -4.19
CA LEU A 83 14.78 5.01 -5.10
C LEU A 83 14.71 3.68 -4.33
N ALA A 84 15.47 3.54 -3.24
CA ALA A 84 15.49 2.32 -2.44
C ALA A 84 14.13 2.05 -1.78
N VAL A 85 13.50 3.07 -1.19
CA VAL A 85 12.18 2.99 -0.57
C VAL A 85 11.13 2.66 -1.62
N TRP A 86 11.12 3.38 -2.75
CA TRP A 86 10.20 3.11 -3.85
C TRP A 86 10.32 1.68 -4.38
N TRP A 87 11.55 1.20 -4.62
CA TRP A 87 11.78 -0.18 -5.07
C TRP A 87 11.35 -1.21 -4.03
N SER A 88 11.61 -0.97 -2.75
CA SER A 88 11.22 -1.85 -1.65
C SER A 88 9.69 -1.96 -1.52
N LEU A 89 8.98 -0.82 -1.51
CA LEU A 89 7.51 -0.82 -1.47
C LEU A 89 6.92 -1.46 -2.72
N ARG A 90 7.43 -1.14 -3.91
CA ARG A 90 6.96 -1.74 -5.16
C ARG A 90 7.12 -3.27 -5.16
N ARG A 91 8.23 -3.76 -4.60
CA ARG A 91 8.50 -5.20 -4.45
C ARG A 91 7.58 -5.85 -3.40
N LEU A 92 7.32 -5.18 -2.29
CA LEU A 92 6.40 -5.66 -1.25
C LEU A 92 4.98 -5.78 -1.79
N HIS A 93 4.47 -4.77 -2.49
CA HIS A 93 3.16 -4.82 -3.17
C HIS A 93 3.06 -6.01 -4.12
N HIS A 94 4.09 -6.25 -4.93
CA HIS A 94 4.13 -7.40 -5.84
C HIS A 94 4.13 -8.76 -5.12
N ARG A 95 4.76 -8.86 -3.94
CA ARG A 95 4.80 -10.13 -3.18
C ARG A 95 3.53 -10.38 -2.38
N ILE A 96 2.91 -9.34 -1.83
CA ILE A 96 1.69 -9.46 -1.02
C ILE A 96 0.51 -9.90 -1.91
N PHE A 97 0.44 -9.42 -3.15
CA PHE A 97 -0.55 -9.90 -4.14
C PHE A 97 -0.34 -11.35 -4.58
N LYS A 98 0.89 -11.90 -4.46
CA LYS A 98 1.17 -13.31 -4.78
C LYS A 98 0.79 -14.27 -3.65
N LYS A 99 0.67 -13.80 -2.40
CA LYS A 99 0.51 -14.68 -1.22
C LYS A 99 -0.96 -15.04 -0.88
N HIS A 100 -1.94 -14.49 -1.58
CA HIS A 100 -3.37 -14.87 -1.38
C HIS A 100 -3.84 -16.06 -2.25
N GLY A 101 -2.92 -16.74 -2.97
CA GLY A 101 -3.25 -17.90 -3.81
C GLY A 101 -2.98 -19.29 -3.19
N GLU A 102 -2.42 -19.38 -1.98
CA GLU A 102 -1.94 -20.66 -1.40
C GLU A 102 -2.51 -20.96 0.00
N SER A 103 -3.75 -20.58 0.28
CA SER A 103 -4.47 -21.03 1.48
C SER A 103 -5.89 -21.47 1.14
N GLY A 104 -6.00 -22.31 0.11
CA GLY A 104 -7.27 -22.86 -0.37
C GLY A 104 -7.09 -24.08 -1.27
N ALA A 105 -6.11 -24.94 -0.96
CA ALA A 105 -6.01 -26.29 -1.51
C ALA A 105 -6.18 -27.29 -0.37
#